data_AF-A0A345NPJ7-F1
#
_entry.id   AF-A0A345NPJ7-F1
#
_cell.length_a   1.000
_cell.length_b   1.000
_cell.length_c   1.000
_cell.angle_alpha   90.00
_cell.angle_beta   90.00
_cell.angle_gamma   90.00
#
_symmetry.space_group_name_H-M   'P 1'
#
loop_
_entity.id
_entity.type
_entity.pdbx_description
1 polymer ?
#
loop_
_entity_poly.entity_id
_entity_poly.type
_entity_poly.pdbx_seq_one_letter_code
_entity_poly.pdbx_strand_id
1 'polypeptide(L)'
;MSVMAHRIGSMWSLLAWLIAGSVITFFGLSLMTVGLPVLAIAIAAAALRNWKWDLPWLLAGATAPLLSVAWRNRGGPGDECIATPSVSGCGELLDPMPWLLFAVVLLAAAAGILAYGRLSRPALQSMG
;
A
#
# COMPACT_ATOMS: atom_id res chain seq x y z
N MET A 1 32.49 6.11 7.34
CA MET A 1 31.50 5.93 8.43
C MET A 1 30.20 6.70 8.16
N SER A 2 30.27 7.92 7.61
CA SER A 2 29.13 8.81 7.29
C SER A 2 28.21 8.33 6.16
N VAL A 3 28.72 7.65 5.13
CA VAL A 3 27.89 7.11 4.02
C VAL A 3 26.96 5.98 4.48
N MET A 4 27.40 5.19 5.45
CA MET A 4 26.62 4.06 5.99
C MET A 4 25.48 4.58 6.88
N ALA A 5 25.74 5.57 7.73
CA ALA A 5 24.71 6.24 8.53
C ALA A 5 23.61 6.89 7.66
N HIS A 6 24.00 7.49 6.53
CA HIS A 6 23.04 8.12 5.62
C HIS A 6 22.17 7.11 4.85
N ARG A 7 22.72 5.94 4.48
CA ARG A 7 21.94 4.82 3.89
C ARG A 7 20.99 4.19 4.90
N ILE A 8 21.42 4.04 6.16
CA ILE A 8 20.59 3.49 7.23
C ILE A 8 19.40 4.41 7.47
N GLY A 9 19.62 5.73 7.59
CA GLY A 9 18.54 6.71 7.73
C GLY A 9 17.55 6.70 6.56
N SER A 10 18.04 6.50 5.34
CA SER A 10 17.18 6.35 4.16
C SER A 10 16.32 5.09 4.24
N MET A 11 16.90 3.92 4.55
CA MET A 11 16.17 2.65 4.62
C MET A 11 15.07 2.66 5.69
N TRP A 12 15.33 3.23 6.87
CA TRP A 12 14.33 3.39 7.93
C TRP A 12 13.16 4.28 7.50
N SER A 13 13.43 5.35 6.74
CA SER A 13 12.38 6.20 6.17
C SER A 13 11.46 5.43 5.22
N LEU A 14 12.03 4.60 4.33
CA LEU A 14 11.23 3.79 3.40
C LEU A 14 10.36 2.78 4.15
N LEU A 15 10.94 2.11 5.14
CA LEU A 15 10.23 1.13 5.96
C LEU A 15 9.10 1.78 6.77
N ALA A 16 9.35 2.97 7.32
CA ALA A 16 8.34 3.74 8.03
C ALA A 16 7.14 4.09 7.13
N TRP A 17 7.38 4.52 5.89
CA TRP A 17 6.31 4.82 4.93
C TRP A 17 5.55 3.58 4.47
N LEU A 18 6.24 2.46 4.28
CA LEU A 18 5.61 1.18 3.96
C LEU A 18 4.70 0.69 5.09
N ILE A 19 5.19 0.76 6.33
CA ILE A 19 4.41 0.43 7.52
C ILE A 19 3.23 1.39 7.66
N ALA A 20 3.45 2.70 7.49
CA ALA A 20 2.39 3.71 7.58
C ALA A 20 1.26 3.44 6.58
N GLY A 21 1.59 3.18 5.30
CA GLY A 21 0.58 2.85 4.29
C GLY A 21 -0.25 1.61 4.66
N SER A 22 0.40 0.59 5.22
CA SER A 22 -0.26 -0.64 5.68
C SER A 22 -1.19 -0.37 6.87
N VAL A 23 -0.68 0.29 7.91
CA VAL A 23 -1.43 0.59 9.15
C VAL A 23 -2.64 1.46 8.85
N ILE A 24 -2.45 2.52 8.05
CA ILE A 24 -3.53 3.45 7.71
C ILE A 24 -4.64 2.75 6.93
N THR A 25 -4.28 1.91 5.96
CA THR A 25 -5.29 1.21 5.15
C THR A 25 -6.01 0.14 5.96
N PHE A 26 -5.30 -0.62 6.82
CA PHE A 26 -5.96 -1.56 7.74
C PHE A 26 -6.92 -0.85 8.70
N PHE A 27 -6.46 0.21 9.35
CA PHE A 27 -7.28 0.99 10.27
C PHE A 27 -8.50 1.58 9.55
N GLY A 28 -8.30 1.99 8.29
CA GLY A 28 -9.37 2.55 7.50
C GLY A 28 -10.43 1.57 7.01
N LEU A 29 -10.03 0.34 6.73
CA LEU A 29 -10.97 -0.75 6.45
C LEU A 29 -11.78 -1.12 7.71
N SER A 30 -11.18 -1.05 8.90
CA SER A 30 -11.85 -1.33 10.17
C SER A 30 -12.83 -0.22 10.60
N LEU A 31 -12.53 1.03 10.30
CA LEU A 31 -13.35 2.19 10.65
C LEU A 31 -13.78 2.91 9.38
N MET A 32 -14.59 2.28 8.52
CA MET A 32 -15.03 2.74 7.18
C MET A 32 -15.19 4.26 6.99
N THR A 33 -15.51 5.03 8.04
CA THR A 33 -15.64 6.49 8.05
C THR A 33 -14.35 7.30 8.29
N VAL A 34 -13.37 6.81 9.06
CA VAL A 34 -12.18 7.57 9.48
C VAL A 34 -10.93 7.22 8.66
N GLY A 35 -10.93 6.06 8.01
CA GLY A 35 -9.78 5.56 7.24
C GLY A 35 -9.34 6.39 6.06
N LEU A 36 -10.30 6.69 5.20
CA LEU A 36 -10.10 7.38 3.93
C LEU A 36 -9.44 8.75 4.09
N PRO A 37 -9.90 9.64 5.00
CA PRO A 37 -9.25 10.94 5.19
C PRO A 37 -7.81 10.80 5.71
N VAL A 38 -7.53 9.83 6.59
CA VAL A 38 -6.16 9.59 7.09
C VAL A 38 -5.24 9.13 5.96
N LEU A 39 -5.72 8.26 5.07
CA LEU A 39 -4.97 7.83 3.89
C LEU A 39 -4.67 8.99 2.95
N ALA A 40 -5.66 9.85 2.67
CA ALA A 40 -5.48 11.02 1.83
C ALA A 40 -4.43 11.99 2.41
N ILE A 41 -4.48 12.25 3.72
CA ILE A 41 -3.50 13.11 4.41
C ILE A 41 -2.10 12.50 4.32
N ALA A 42 -1.95 11.19 4.53
CA ALA A 42 -0.65 10.53 4.44
C ALA A 42 -0.07 10.56 3.03
N ILE A 43 -0.91 10.37 1.99
CA ILE A 43 -0.51 10.52 0.59
C ILE A 43 -0.03 11.95 0.34
N ALA A 44 -0.78 12.96 0.78
CA ALA A 44 -0.40 14.36 0.63
C ALA A 44 0.92 14.66 1.35
N ALA A 45 1.09 14.19 2.59
CA ALA A 45 2.31 14.38 3.37
C ALA A 45 3.54 13.73 2.71
N ALA A 46 3.41 12.49 2.22
CA ALA A 46 4.48 11.80 1.52
C ALA A 46 4.84 12.50 0.19
N ALA A 47 3.84 12.96 -0.55
CA ALA A 47 4.03 13.69 -1.80
C ALA A 47 4.73 15.04 -1.58
N LEU A 48 4.30 15.81 -0.57
CA LEU A 48 4.89 17.11 -0.21
C LEU A 48 6.32 16.97 0.31
N ARG A 49 6.61 15.92 1.08
CA ARG A 49 7.96 15.66 1.59
C ARG A 49 8.92 15.26 0.48
N ASN A 50 8.62 14.17 -0.22
CA ASN A 50 9.44 13.71 -1.33
C ASN A 50 8.69 12.71 -2.21
N TRP A 51 7.94 13.22 -3.19
CA TRP A 51 7.14 12.38 -4.09
C TRP A 51 7.92 11.28 -4.82
N LYS A 52 9.23 11.46 -5.06
CA LYS A 52 10.06 10.49 -5.79
C LYS A 52 10.52 9.31 -4.93
N TRP A 53 10.57 9.51 -3.61
CA TRP A 53 11.18 8.54 -2.70
C TRP A 53 10.21 8.01 -1.66
N ASP A 54 9.37 8.86 -1.06
CA ASP A 54 8.51 8.48 0.06
C ASP A 54 7.15 7.94 -0.41
N LEU A 55 6.54 8.62 -1.38
CA LEU A 55 5.25 8.26 -1.95
C LEU A 55 5.17 6.81 -2.48
N PRO A 56 6.13 6.27 -3.27
CA PRO A 56 6.01 4.90 -3.77
C PRO A 56 5.98 3.84 -2.66
N TRP A 57 6.68 4.03 -1.53
CA TRP A 57 6.64 3.07 -0.42
C TRP A 57 5.35 3.15 0.38
N LEU A 58 4.78 4.34 0.54
CA LEU A 58 3.45 4.50 1.11
C LEU A 58 2.40 3.75 0.26
N LEU A 59 2.41 3.95 -1.07
CA LEU A 59 1.47 3.30 -1.99
C LEU A 59 1.67 1.77 -2.00
N ALA A 60 2.91 1.30 -2.01
CA ALA A 60 3.22 -0.12 -1.89
C ALA A 60 2.72 -0.71 -0.56
N GLY A 61 2.90 0.00 0.56
CA GLY A 61 2.36 -0.39 1.86
C GLY A 61 0.83 -0.48 1.87
N ALA A 62 0.14 0.51 1.28
CA ALA A 62 -1.32 0.53 1.16
C ALA A 62 -1.90 -0.63 0.32
N THR A 63 -1.07 -1.26 -0.51
CA THR A 63 -1.47 -2.40 -1.34
C THR A 63 -1.73 -3.66 -0.51
N ALA A 64 -0.97 -3.90 0.56
CA ALA A 64 -1.03 -5.16 1.32
C ALA A 64 -2.42 -5.40 1.98
N PRO A 65 -3.06 -4.39 2.61
CA PRO A 65 -4.37 -4.60 3.21
C PRO A 65 -5.46 -4.82 2.16
N LEU A 66 -5.38 -4.18 0.99
CA LEU A 66 -6.31 -4.39 -0.12
C LEU A 66 -6.22 -5.82 -0.67
N LEU A 67 -5.00 -6.33 -0.86
CA LEU A 67 -4.78 -7.73 -1.25
C LEU A 67 -5.27 -8.70 -0.19
N SER A 68 -5.14 -8.37 1.10
CA SER A 68 -5.66 -9.18 2.20
C SER A 68 -7.19 -9.29 2.15
N VAL A 69 -7.89 -8.20 1.88
CA VAL A 69 -9.36 -8.22 1.70
C VAL A 69 -9.74 -9.06 0.48
N ALA A 70 -9.10 -8.82 -0.67
CA ALA A 70 -9.36 -9.59 -1.88
C ALA A 70 -9.12 -11.10 -1.67
N TRP A 71 -8.04 -11.47 -0.98
CA TRP A 71 -7.71 -12.86 -0.70
C TRP A 71 -8.72 -13.56 0.22
N ARG A 72 -9.16 -12.86 1.27
CA ARG A 72 -10.17 -13.40 2.20
C ARG A 72 -11.53 -13.58 1.54
N ASN A 73 -11.86 -12.72 0.57
CA ASN A 73 -13.15 -12.74 -0.13
C ASN A 73 -13.05 -13.37 -1.52
N ARG A 74 -11.99 -14.13 -1.82
CA ARG A 74 -11.74 -14.68 -3.17
C ARG A 74 -12.81 -15.65 -3.69
N GLY A 75 -13.64 -16.20 -2.78
CA GLY A 75 -14.78 -17.05 -3.12
C GLY A 75 -16.10 -16.29 -3.31
N GLY A 76 -16.10 -14.99 -3.05
CA GLY A 76 -17.29 -14.14 -3.18
C GLY A 76 -17.51 -13.61 -4.60
N PRO A 77 -18.58 -12.83 -4.82
CA PRO A 77 -19.55 -12.42 -3.79
C PRO A 77 -20.57 -13.52 -3.46
N GLY A 78 -21.16 -13.45 -2.25
CA GLY A 78 -22.25 -14.34 -1.82
C GLY A 78 -22.01 -14.95 -0.43
N ASP A 79 -22.96 -15.77 0.03
CA ASP A 79 -22.87 -16.42 1.34
C ASP A 79 -22.01 -17.68 1.28
N GLU A 80 -21.02 -17.76 2.18
CA GLU A 80 -20.26 -18.98 2.43
C GLU A 80 -20.65 -19.54 3.80
N CYS A 81 -21.25 -20.74 3.77
CA CYS A 81 -21.66 -21.46 4.98
C CYS A 81 -20.57 -22.45 5.39
N ILE A 82 -20.09 -22.30 6.62
CA ILE A 82 -19.08 -23.18 7.20
C ILE A 82 -19.77 -24.02 8.27
N ALA A 83 -19.67 -25.34 8.16
CA ALA A 83 -20.17 -26.28 9.16
C ALA A 83 -18.99 -27.10 9.70
N THR A 84 -18.77 -26.99 11.00
CA THR A 84 -17.77 -27.75 11.77
C THR A 84 -18.50 -28.48 12.92
N PRO A 85 -17.88 -29.50 13.55
CA PRO A 85 -18.53 -30.27 14.62
C PRO A 85 -18.99 -29.43 15.82
N SER A 86 -18.39 -28.27 16.04
CA SER A 86 -18.69 -27.38 17.17
C SER A 86 -19.35 -26.05 16.78
N VAL A 87 -19.29 -25.64 15.51
CA VAL A 87 -19.80 -24.35 15.03
C VAL A 87 -20.36 -24.50 13.62
N SER A 88 -21.56 -23.95 13.39
CA SER A 88 -22.10 -23.75 12.05
C SER A 88 -22.59 -22.31 11.88
N GLY A 89 -22.33 -21.71 10.73
CA GLY A 89 -22.74 -20.35 10.42
C GLY A 89 -22.44 -19.98 8.97
N CYS A 90 -23.18 -19.01 8.46
CA CYS A 90 -22.95 -18.44 7.13
C CYS A 90 -22.44 -17.01 7.27
N GLY A 91 -21.44 -16.66 6.48
CA GLY A 91 -20.92 -15.30 6.37
C GLY A 91 -21.05 -14.81 4.94
N GLU A 92 -21.42 -13.55 4.77
CA GLU A 92 -21.45 -12.90 3.46
C GLU A 92 -20.04 -12.48 3.05
N LEU A 93 -19.61 -12.90 1.86
CA LEU A 93 -18.36 -12.48 1.24
C LEU A 93 -18.60 -11.27 0.34
N LEU A 94 -17.68 -10.32 0.44
CA LEU A 94 -17.62 -9.17 -0.46
C LEU A 94 -17.18 -9.60 -1.86
N ASP A 95 -17.49 -8.80 -2.87
CA ASP A 95 -16.86 -8.94 -4.19
C ASP A 95 -15.34 -8.63 -4.07
N PRO A 96 -14.44 -9.58 -4.39
CA PRO A 96 -12.99 -9.37 -4.28
C PRO A 96 -12.41 -8.47 -5.39
N MET A 97 -13.10 -8.33 -6.53
CA MET A 97 -12.53 -7.69 -7.73
C MET A 97 -12.21 -6.21 -7.54
N PRO A 98 -13.07 -5.37 -6.94
CA PRO A 98 -12.76 -3.96 -6.72
C PRO A 98 -11.47 -3.77 -5.90
N TRP A 99 -11.31 -4.55 -4.83
CA TRP A 99 -10.15 -4.48 -3.95
C TRP A 99 -8.86 -4.89 -4.66
N LEU A 100 -8.93 -5.95 -5.47
CA LEU A 100 -7.81 -6.43 -6.27
C LEU A 100 -7.39 -5.39 -7.31
N LEU A 101 -8.36 -4.78 -8.02
CA LEU A 101 -8.08 -3.75 -9.01
C LEU A 101 -7.42 -2.52 -8.37
N PHE A 102 -7.93 -2.04 -7.22
CA PHE A 102 -7.30 -0.94 -6.49
C PHE A 102 -5.87 -1.27 -6.05
N ALA A 103 -5.65 -2.49 -5.52
CA ALA A 103 -4.31 -2.95 -5.15
C ALA A 103 -3.34 -2.93 -6.35
N VAL A 104 -3.76 -3.46 -7.50
CA VAL A 104 -2.94 -3.48 -8.72
C VAL A 104 -2.62 -2.07 -9.20
N VAL A 105 -3.60 -1.17 -9.20
CA VAL A 105 -3.40 0.24 -9.60
C VAL A 105 -2.41 0.95 -8.67
N LEU A 106 -2.54 0.79 -7.35
CA LEU A 106 -1.62 1.38 -6.37
C LEU A 106 -0.18 0.84 -6.54
N LEU A 107 -0.05 -0.47 -6.74
CA LEU A 107 1.25 -1.10 -6.92
C LEU A 107 1.90 -0.68 -8.25
N ALA A 108 1.11 -0.60 -9.33
CA ALA A 108 1.58 -0.10 -10.62
C ALA A 108 2.01 1.37 -10.54
N ALA A 109 1.26 2.21 -9.82
CA ALA A 109 1.64 3.60 -9.58
C ALA A 109 2.95 3.71 -8.80
N ALA A 110 3.12 2.93 -7.72
CA ALA A 110 4.36 2.87 -6.97
C ALA A 110 5.55 2.46 -7.85
N ALA A 111 5.39 1.40 -8.66
CA ALA A 111 6.40 0.92 -9.59
C ALA A 111 6.74 1.97 -10.66
N GLY A 112 5.73 2.63 -11.24
CA GLY A 112 5.89 3.68 -12.24
C GLY A 112 6.68 4.88 -11.71
N ILE A 113 6.38 5.35 -10.50
CA ILE A 113 7.12 6.45 -9.84
C ILE A 113 8.59 6.07 -9.64
N LEU A 114 8.86 4.86 -9.15
CA LEU A 114 10.22 4.36 -8.95
C LEU A 114 10.99 4.22 -10.28
N ALA A 115 10.34 3.67 -11.32
CA ALA A 115 10.93 3.52 -12.64
C ALA A 115 11.26 4.88 -13.26
N TYR A 116 10.31 5.81 -13.24
CA TYR A 116 10.51 7.18 -13.71
C TYR A 116 11.67 7.87 -12.99
N GLY A 117 11.72 7.77 -11.66
CA GLY A 117 12.79 8.34 -10.84
C GLY A 117 14.19 7.76 -11.13
N ARG A 118 14.28 6.55 -11.68
CA ARG A 118 15.54 5.95 -12.16
C ARG A 118 15.89 6.41 -13.58
N LEU A 119 14.89 6.45 -14.47
CA LEU A 119 15.06 6.84 -15.87
C LEU A 119 15.42 8.32 -16.05
N SER A 120 15.07 9.20 -15.11
CA SER A 120 15.45 10.63 -15.17
C SER A 120 16.89 10.94 -14.71
N ARG A 121 17.64 9.95 -14.21
CA ARG A 121 19.03 10.12 -13.75
C ARG A 121 20.15 10.14 -14.82
N PRO A 122 20.02 9.57 -16.04
CA PRO A 122 21.13 9.49 -16.99
C PRO A 122 21.58 10.83 -17.59
N ALA A 123 20.78 11.90 -17.52
CA ALA A 123 21.07 13.14 -18.25
C ALA A 123 22.15 14.05 -17.62
N LEU A 124 22.48 13.86 -16.34
CA LEU A 124 23.40 14.75 -15.59
C LEU A 124 24.88 14.33 -15.65
N GLN A 125 25.21 13.17 -16.23
CA GLN A 125 26.59 12.67 -16.30
C GLN A 125 27.33 13.02 -17.60
N SER A 126 26.68 13.68 -18.57
CA SER A 126 27.28 13.98 -19.89
C SER A 126 27.88 15.40 -20.03
N MET A 127 27.92 16.19 -18.96
CA MET A 127 28.46 17.57 -18.96
C MET A 127 29.71 17.73 -18.08
N GLY A 128 30.45 16.65 -17.85
CA GLY A 128 31.74 16.66 -17.16
C GLY A 128 32.90 16.62 -18.13
#